data_AF-A0A6N8Z466-F1
#
_entry.id   AF-A0A6N8Z466-F1
#
_cell.length_a   1.000
_cell.length_b   1.000
_cell.length_c   1.000
_cell.angle_alpha   90.00
_cell.angle_beta   90.00
_cell.angle_gamma   90.00
#
_symmetry.space_group_name_H-M   'P 1'
#
loop_
_entity.id
_entity.type
_entity.pdbx_description
1 polymer ?
#
loop_
_entity_poly.entity_id
_entity_poly.type
_entity_poly.pdbx_seq_one_letter_code
_entity_poly.pdbx_strand_id
1 'polypeptide(L)'
;MRADSSHTGGCPRYFITNSEVLQEILHLYLASGRWTLGREVVRAFAETMRGRVEPVHAGDVILATELADHHSEVSARDLVHAAVMQRLGVDYIISAGTDFDHLEGIERLDPARVEEWLGTTLAAYENSGDDSR
;
A
#
# COMPACT_ATOMS: atom_id res chain seq x y z
N MET A 1 10.48 -32.27 4.73
CA MET A 1 11.21 -31.36 3.84
C MET A 1 10.18 -30.63 3.00
N ARG A 2 9.68 -29.49 3.48
CA ARG A 2 8.71 -28.68 2.73
C ARG A 2 9.50 -27.70 1.86
N ALA A 3 9.11 -27.60 0.60
CA ALA A 3 9.71 -26.71 -0.36
C ALA A 3 9.57 -25.27 0.12
N ASP A 4 10.70 -24.60 0.21
CA ASP A 4 10.86 -23.17 0.42
C ASP A 4 10.33 -22.45 -0.83
N SER A 5 9.18 -21.79 -0.69
CA SER A 5 8.58 -20.96 -1.74
C SER A 5 9.30 -19.62 -1.77
N SER A 6 10.50 -19.61 -2.33
CA SER A 6 11.24 -18.42 -2.71
C SER A 6 10.42 -17.60 -3.71
N HIS A 7 9.66 -16.62 -3.22
CA HIS A 7 8.99 -15.62 -4.04
C HIS A 7 10.06 -14.74 -4.66
N THR A 8 10.36 -14.98 -5.94
CA THR A 8 11.25 -14.15 -6.75
C THR A 8 10.62 -12.76 -6.91
N GLY A 9 11.19 -11.75 -6.26
CA GLY A 9 10.68 -10.37 -6.26
C GLY A 9 10.66 -9.73 -7.64
N GLY A 10 9.53 -9.79 -8.34
CA GLY A 10 9.36 -9.13 -9.64
C GLY A 10 9.19 -7.61 -9.50
N CYS A 11 9.82 -6.84 -10.38
CA CYS A 11 9.66 -5.38 -10.48
C CYS A 11 8.18 -4.95 -10.38
N PRO A 12 7.82 -3.90 -9.60
CA PRO A 12 6.43 -3.48 -9.46
C PRO A 12 5.90 -3.06 -10.83
N ARG A 13 5.05 -3.90 -11.44
CA ARG A 13 4.51 -3.64 -12.79
C ARG A 13 3.61 -2.42 -12.83
N TYR A 14 2.99 -2.06 -11.70
CA TYR A 14 2.17 -0.87 -11.52
C TYR A 14 1.96 -0.58 -10.02
N PHE A 15 1.65 0.68 -9.70
CA PHE A 15 1.25 1.11 -8.36
C PHE A 15 -0.24 1.34 -8.29
N ILE A 16 -0.87 0.95 -7.19
CA ILE A 16 -2.26 1.28 -6.86
C ILE A 16 -2.32 1.93 -5.49
N THR A 17 -3.42 2.62 -5.24
CA THR A 17 -3.79 3.14 -3.92
C THR A 17 -5.30 3.00 -3.75
N ASN A 18 -5.83 3.37 -2.59
CA ASN A 18 -7.27 3.38 -2.36
C ASN A 18 -7.74 4.78 -1.96
N SER A 19 -9.06 4.94 -1.90
CA SER A 19 -9.69 6.21 -1.52
C SER A 19 -9.43 6.63 -0.07
N GLU A 20 -8.93 5.73 0.79
CA GLU A 20 -8.58 6.05 2.19
C GLU A 20 -7.39 7.01 2.23
N VAL A 21 -6.35 6.79 1.43
CA VAL A 21 -5.17 7.68 1.39
C VAL A 21 -5.56 9.12 0.99
N LEU A 22 -6.49 9.28 0.04
CA LEU A 22 -7.01 10.60 -0.32
C LEU A 22 -7.77 11.26 0.84
N GLN A 23 -8.56 10.48 1.57
CA GLN A 23 -9.29 10.95 2.76
C GLN A 23 -8.32 11.33 3.88
N GLU A 24 -7.24 10.58 4.08
CA GLU A 24 -6.22 10.86 5.07
C GLU A 24 -5.49 12.18 4.77
N ILE A 25 -4.99 12.36 3.54
CA ILE A 25 -4.34 13.61 3.13
C ILE A 25 -5.29 14.79 3.34
N LEU A 26 -6.55 14.66 2.90
CA LEU A 26 -7.57 15.68 3.10
C LEU A 26 -7.75 16.02 4.59
N HIS A 27 -7.95 15.00 5.42
CA HIS A 27 -8.15 15.15 6.86
C HIS A 27 -6.95 15.80 7.54
N LEU A 28 -5.73 15.35 7.24
CA LEU A 28 -4.48 15.84 7.82
C LEU A 28 -4.28 17.34 7.55
N TYR A 29 -4.49 17.78 6.31
CA TYR A 29 -4.29 19.18 5.96
C TYR A 29 -5.42 20.10 6.46
N LEU A 30 -6.65 19.60 6.57
CA LEU A 30 -7.73 20.33 7.24
C LEU A 30 -7.45 20.47 8.74
N ALA A 31 -7.10 19.38 9.43
CA ALA A 31 -6.84 19.37 10.86
C ALA A 31 -5.62 20.23 11.25
N SER A 32 -4.61 20.33 10.38
CA SER A 32 -3.43 21.17 10.61
C SER A 32 -3.58 22.63 10.16
N GLY A 33 -4.74 23.05 9.63
CA GLY A 33 -4.97 24.42 9.17
C GLY A 33 -4.18 24.82 7.92
N ARG A 34 -3.60 23.85 7.21
CA ARG A 34 -2.71 24.05 6.04
C ARG A 34 -3.44 23.81 4.71
N TRP A 35 -4.72 24.13 4.64
CA TRP A 35 -5.59 23.70 3.53
C TRP A 35 -5.16 24.20 2.14
N THR A 36 -4.59 25.40 2.03
CA THR A 36 -4.11 25.92 0.74
C THR A 36 -3.12 24.95 0.09
N LEU A 37 -2.11 24.50 0.85
CA LEU A 37 -1.17 23.47 0.41
C LEU A 37 -1.86 22.10 0.27
N GLY A 38 -2.68 21.72 1.25
CA GLY A 38 -3.35 20.42 1.24
C GLY A 38 -4.20 20.16 0.01
N ARG A 39 -4.88 21.18 -0.50
CA ARG A 39 -5.66 21.09 -1.73
C ARG A 39 -4.79 20.71 -2.92
N GLU A 40 -3.60 21.29 -3.03
CA GLU A 40 -2.65 20.99 -4.11
C GLU A 40 -2.13 19.57 -3.96
N VAL A 41 -1.78 19.15 -2.74
CA VAL A 41 -1.28 17.80 -2.46
C VAL A 41 -2.31 16.72 -2.80
N VAL A 42 -3.57 16.85 -2.34
CA VAL A 42 -4.64 15.88 -2.65
C VAL A 42 -4.85 15.77 -4.17
N ARG A 43 -4.88 16.90 -4.88
CA ARG A 43 -5.10 16.92 -6.33
C ARG A 43 -3.92 16.33 -7.10
N ALA A 44 -2.70 16.67 -6.72
CA ALA A 44 -1.50 16.12 -7.33
C ALA A 44 -1.43 14.60 -7.14
N PHE A 45 -1.69 14.11 -5.93
CA PHE A 45 -1.70 12.67 -5.65
C PHE A 45 -2.79 11.95 -6.46
N ALA A 46 -4.01 12.49 -6.49
CA ALA A 46 -5.10 11.92 -7.29
C ALA A 46 -4.78 11.90 -8.80
N GLU A 47 -4.09 12.92 -9.31
CA GLU A 47 -3.62 12.97 -10.69
C GLU A 47 -2.55 11.91 -10.98
N THR A 48 -1.55 11.80 -10.11
CA THR A 48 -0.49 10.79 -10.22
C THR A 48 -1.07 9.37 -10.22
N MET A 49 -2.08 9.13 -9.39
CA MET A 49 -2.76 7.84 -9.25
C MET A 49 -4.00 7.70 -10.14
N ARG A 50 -4.18 8.56 -11.16
CA ARG A 50 -5.35 8.53 -12.04
C ARG A 50 -5.56 7.12 -12.63
N GLY A 51 -6.78 6.61 -12.49
CA GLY A 51 -7.18 5.27 -12.94
C GLY A 51 -6.67 4.13 -12.04
N ARG A 52 -6.05 4.45 -10.90
CA ARG A 52 -5.39 3.50 -9.99
C ARG A 52 -5.72 3.81 -8.51
N VAL A 53 -6.85 4.47 -8.28
CA VAL A 53 -7.43 4.73 -6.95
C VAL A 53 -8.64 3.82 -6.79
N GLU A 54 -8.51 2.82 -5.93
CA GLU A 54 -9.57 1.86 -5.65
C GLU A 54 -10.52 2.36 -4.56
N PRO A 55 -11.84 2.13 -4.69
CA PRO A 55 -12.81 2.49 -3.66
C PRO A 55 -12.65 1.62 -2.41
N VAL A 56 -12.96 2.20 -1.25
CA VAL A 56 -13.24 1.43 -0.02
C VAL A 56 -14.70 0.98 -0.08
N HIS A 57 -14.93 -0.32 0.03
CA HIS A 57 -16.25 -0.93 0.09
C HIS A 57 -16.65 -1.24 1.54
N ALA A 58 -17.95 -1.42 1.79
CA ALA A 58 -18.44 -1.84 3.10
C ALA A 58 -17.83 -3.17 3.56
N GLY A 59 -17.59 -4.10 2.62
CA GLY A 59 -16.91 -5.37 2.90
C GLY A 59 -15.47 -5.18 3.41
N ASP A 60 -14.76 -4.16 2.94
CA ASP A 60 -13.40 -3.86 3.40
C ASP A 60 -13.41 -3.40 4.86
N VAL A 61 -14.43 -2.64 5.25
CA VAL A 61 -14.61 -2.21 6.64
C VAL A 61 -14.97 -3.38 7.56
N ILE A 62 -15.78 -4.33 7.09
CA ILE A 62 -16.09 -5.54 7.86
C ILE A 62 -14.85 -6.43 8.00
N LEU A 63 -14.09 -6.65 6.93
CA LEU A 63 -12.83 -7.40 6.98
C LEU A 63 -11.82 -6.74 7.93
N ALA A 64 -11.75 -5.41 7.96
CA ALA A 64 -10.90 -4.69 8.90
C ALA A 64 -11.25 -4.98 10.38
N THR A 65 -12.50 -5.35 10.69
CA THR A 65 -12.87 -5.78 12.06
C THR A 65 -12.28 -7.13 12.42
N GLU A 66 -12.18 -8.05 11.46
CA GLU A 66 -11.53 -9.36 11.66
C GLU A 66 -10.02 -9.20 11.84
N LEU A 67 -9.40 -8.28 11.08
CA LEU A 67 -7.99 -7.93 11.27
C LEU A 67 -7.75 -7.28 12.65
N ALA A 68 -8.70 -6.48 13.15
CA ALA A 68 -8.60 -5.83 14.46
C ALA A 68 -8.57 -6.83 15.63
N ASP A 69 -9.19 -8.01 15.49
CA ASP A 69 -9.17 -9.07 16.51
C ASP A 69 -7.75 -9.61 16.74
N HIS A 70 -6.87 -9.47 15.75
CA HIS A 70 -5.50 -10.00 15.78
C HIS A 70 -4.42 -8.90 15.83
N HIS A 71 -4.76 -7.66 15.51
CA HIS A 71 -3.83 -6.53 15.36
C HIS A 71 -4.35 -5.25 16.04
N SER A 72 -4.63 -5.34 17.34
CA SER A 72 -5.28 -4.27 18.13
C SER A 72 -4.49 -2.97 18.24
N GLU A 73 -3.18 -3.02 17.95
CA GLU A 73 -2.24 -1.90 17.96
C GLU A 73 -2.27 -1.08 16.66
N VAL A 74 -2.81 -1.64 15.57
CA VAL A 74 -2.89 -0.99 14.25
C VAL A 74 -4.10 -0.07 14.20
N SER A 75 -3.94 1.11 13.58
CA SER A 75 -5.04 2.07 13.49
C SER A 75 -6.19 1.51 12.63
N ALA A 76 -7.42 1.93 12.93
CA ALA A 76 -8.59 1.53 12.15
C ALA A 76 -8.46 1.91 10.65
N ARG A 77 -7.73 2.98 10.33
CA ARG A 77 -7.49 3.39 8.93
C ARG A 77 -6.53 2.44 8.23
N ASP A 78 -5.44 2.08 8.89
CA ASP A 78 -4.45 1.15 8.34
C ASP A 78 -5.05 -0.26 8.19
N LEU A 79 -5.91 -0.70 9.11
CA LEU A 79 -6.66 -1.95 8.98
C LEU A 79 -7.61 -1.92 7.78
N VAL A 80 -8.34 -0.82 7.55
CA VAL A 80 -9.18 -0.65 6.35
C VAL A 80 -8.31 -0.63 5.08
N HIS A 81 -7.16 0.03 5.12
CA HIS A 81 -6.23 0.07 4.01
C HIS A 81 -5.72 -1.34 3.66
N ALA A 82 -5.30 -2.11 4.66
CA ALA A 82 -4.87 -3.49 4.52
C ALA A 82 -5.98 -4.40 3.99
N ALA A 83 -7.21 -4.26 4.46
CA ALA A 83 -8.36 -5.02 3.95
C ALA A 83 -8.60 -4.77 2.46
N VAL A 84 -8.47 -3.50 2.00
CA VAL A 84 -8.55 -3.19 0.57
C VAL A 84 -7.40 -3.85 -0.20
N MET A 85 -6.17 -3.80 0.32
CA MET A 85 -5.01 -4.42 -0.34
C MET A 85 -5.16 -5.95 -0.44
N GLN A 86 -5.64 -6.61 0.62
CA GLN A 86 -5.94 -8.04 0.60
C GLN A 86 -7.00 -8.40 -0.45
N ARG A 87 -8.08 -7.62 -0.55
CA ARG A 87 -9.11 -7.82 -1.59
C ARG A 87 -8.54 -7.71 -3.00
N LEU A 88 -7.53 -6.87 -3.19
CA LEU A 88 -6.88 -6.62 -4.48
C LEU A 88 -5.71 -7.58 -4.76
N GLY A 89 -5.36 -8.46 -3.81
CA GLY A 89 -4.21 -9.36 -3.92
C GLY A 89 -2.88 -8.62 -3.95
N VAL A 90 -2.77 -7.53 -3.17
CA VAL A 90 -1.54 -6.74 -3.04
C VAL A 90 -0.77 -7.18 -1.80
N ASP A 91 0.44 -7.67 -2.05
CA ASP A 91 1.32 -8.18 -0.98
C ASP A 91 2.35 -7.12 -0.51
N TYR A 92 2.47 -5.99 -1.20
CA TYR A 92 3.45 -4.93 -0.89
C TYR A 92 2.79 -3.58 -0.66
N ILE A 93 3.14 -2.91 0.43
CA ILE A 93 2.64 -1.56 0.76
C ILE A 93 3.81 -0.60 0.94
N ILE A 94 3.85 0.46 0.14
CA ILE A 94 4.79 1.56 0.39
C ILE A 94 4.20 2.47 1.47
N SER A 95 4.81 2.48 2.65
CA SER A 95 4.35 3.31 3.76
C SER A 95 5.49 3.72 4.69
N ALA A 96 5.40 4.97 5.17
CA ALA A 96 6.24 5.47 6.26
C ALA A 96 5.74 5.02 7.64
N GLY A 97 4.48 4.62 7.76
CA GLY A 97 3.90 4.08 8.99
C GLY A 97 4.35 2.64 9.22
N THR A 98 4.95 2.34 10.36
CA THR A 98 5.46 1.00 10.70
C THR A 98 4.36 0.02 11.07
N ASP A 99 3.10 0.46 11.21
CA ASP A 99 2.00 -0.37 11.69
C ASP A 99 1.72 -1.58 10.78
N PHE A 100 2.03 -1.46 9.47
CA PHE A 100 1.93 -2.57 8.52
C PHE A 100 2.94 -3.69 8.76
N ASP A 101 4.03 -3.44 9.50
CA ASP A 101 5.03 -4.47 9.85
C ASP A 101 4.43 -5.57 10.75
N HIS A 102 3.25 -5.32 11.33
CA HIS A 102 2.53 -6.24 12.20
C HIS A 102 1.49 -7.10 11.47
N LEU A 103 1.21 -6.85 10.19
CA LEU A 103 0.17 -7.56 9.45
C LEU A 103 0.74 -8.76 8.68
N GLU A 104 0.15 -9.93 8.89
CA GLU A 104 0.54 -11.13 8.14
C GLU A 104 0.13 -11.02 6.66
N GLY A 105 1.02 -11.46 5.75
CA GLY A 105 0.78 -11.44 4.30
C GLY A 105 0.99 -10.08 3.63
N ILE A 106 1.45 -9.06 4.36
CA ILE A 106 1.83 -7.76 3.83
C ILE A 106 3.30 -7.51 4.11
N GLU A 107 4.05 -7.10 3.08
CA GLU A 107 5.40 -6.59 3.20
C GLU A 107 5.39 -5.06 3.06
N ARG A 108 5.88 -4.35 4.09
CA ARG A 108 6.02 -2.90 4.02
C ARG A 108 7.33 -2.52 3.35
N LEU A 109 7.25 -1.64 2.37
CA LEU A 109 8.38 -0.99 1.72
C LEU A 109 8.54 0.43 2.27
N ASP A 110 9.64 0.68 2.97
CA ASP A 110 9.92 2.01 3.54
C ASP A 110 10.29 3.00 2.42
N PRO A 111 9.53 4.08 2.20
CA PRO A 111 9.83 5.06 1.16
C PRO A 111 11.19 5.78 1.37
N ALA A 112 11.75 5.80 2.58
CA ALA A 112 13.08 6.34 2.85
C ALA A 112 14.23 5.41 2.41
N ARG A 113 13.91 4.17 2.05
CA ARG A 113 14.88 3.12 1.65
C ARG A 113 14.66 2.69 0.20
N VAL A 114 14.23 3.63 -0.64
CA VAL A 114 13.76 3.37 -2.01
C VAL A 114 14.79 2.63 -2.86
N GLU A 115 16.08 2.95 -2.69
CA GLU A 115 17.18 2.32 -3.43
C GLU A 115 17.30 0.81 -3.13
N GLU A 116 16.96 0.40 -1.91
CA GLU A 116 17.13 -0.98 -1.44
C GLU A 116 16.09 -1.92 -2.05
N TRP A 117 14.83 -1.51 -2.02
CA TRP A 117 13.77 -2.34 -2.57
C TRP A 117 13.64 -2.17 -4.09
N LEU A 118 13.85 -0.98 -4.67
CA LEU A 118 13.86 -0.81 -6.15
C LEU A 118 14.95 -1.64 -6.81
N GLY A 119 16.17 -1.64 -6.26
CA GLY A 119 17.30 -2.40 -6.82
C GLY A 119 17.07 -3.91 -6.78
N THR A 120 16.47 -4.39 -5.69
CA THR A 120 16.13 -5.80 -5.50
C THR A 120 14.99 -6.25 -6.41
N THR A 121 14.00 -5.38 -6.66
CA THR A 121 12.89 -5.69 -7.57
C THR A 121 13.28 -5.66 -9.05
N LEU A 122 14.22 -4.79 -9.44
CA LEU A 122 14.73 -4.73 -10.82
C LEU A 122 15.65 -5.91 -11.17
N ALA A 123 16.55 -6.30 -10.25
CA ALA A 123 17.49 -7.40 -10.47
C ALA A 123 16.80 -8.78 -10.62
N ALA A 124 15.68 -8.99 -9.91
CA ALA A 124 14.91 -10.21 -10.06
C ALA A 124 14.01 -10.21 -11.32
N TYR A 125 13.67 -9.04 -11.89
CA TYR A 125 13.04 -8.92 -13.20
C TYR A 125 13.99 -9.31 -14.35
N GLU A 126 15.21 -8.77 -14.38
CA GLU A 126 16.20 -9.05 -15.42
C GLU A 126 16.58 -10.54 -15.48
N ASN A 127 16.60 -11.22 -14.32
CA ASN A 127 16.88 -12.65 -14.23
C ASN A 127 15.66 -13.56 -14.50
N SER A 128 14.44 -13.01 -14.61
CA SER A 128 13.21 -13.78 -14.83
C SER A 128 12.85 -14.01 -16.31
N GLY A 129 13.55 -13.34 -17.25
CA GLY A 129 13.52 -13.70 -18.66
C GLY A 129 12.15 -13.64 -19.35
N ASP A 130 11.31 -12.65 -19.06
CA ASP A 130 10.04 -12.46 -19.77
C ASP A 130 10.26 -11.75 -21.12
N ASP A 131 10.57 -12.53 -22.16
CA ASP A 131 10.50 -12.15 -23.57
C ASP A 131 9.04 -12.26 -24.04
N SER A 132 8.21 -11.27 -23.72
CA SER A 132 6.90 -11.12 -24.34
C SER A 132 6.71 -9.71 -24.90
N ARG A 133 6.86 -9.65 -26.23
CA ARG A 133 6.42 -8.58 -27.13
C ARG A 133 4.91 -8.32 -27.03
#